data_AF-A0A3C0I3H0-F1
#
_entry.id   AF-A0A3C0I3H0-F1
#
_cell.length_a   1.000
_cell.length_b   1.000
_cell.length_c   1.000
_cell.angle_alpha   90.00
_cell.angle_beta   90.00
_cell.angle_gamma   90.00
#
_symmetry.space_group_name_H-M   'P 1'
#
loop_
_entity.id
_entity.type
_entity.pdbx_description
1 polymer ?
#
loop_
_entity_poly.entity_id
_entity_poly.type
_entity_poly.pdbx_seq_one_letter_code
_entity_poly.pdbx_strand_id
1 'polypeptide(L)'
;MNTRQHPLHFLKLISLFTLLAFLISGCFAPAIVADRSGCQLVSKKLELVHFEKGSEVLMQIASSDCHHAECLLFLLIGLPVISATSFIVSGSIVVIGNTIHWIEEQGKCNDSSTQTIINKMINAMKALGGKTIQSTTELMTWFKQQ
;
A
#
# COMPACT_ATOMS: atom_id res chain seq x y z
N MET A 1 5.73 -51.74 19.76
CA MET A 1 5.00 -50.53 20.21
C MET A 1 5.78 -49.30 19.76
N ASN A 2 5.09 -48.40 19.07
CA ASN A 2 5.41 -46.97 18.92
C ASN A 2 6.53 -46.49 17.95
N THR A 3 6.26 -46.49 16.64
CA THR A 3 7.05 -45.74 15.62
C THR A 3 6.22 -44.78 14.77
N ARG A 4 4.90 -44.69 14.99
CA ARG A 4 3.95 -43.84 14.22
C ARG A 4 3.60 -42.49 14.86
N GLN A 5 4.14 -42.16 16.04
CA GLN A 5 3.93 -40.84 16.67
C GLN A 5 4.91 -39.77 16.16
N HIS A 6 6.06 -40.18 15.61
CA HIS A 6 7.10 -39.27 15.11
C HIS A 6 6.68 -38.38 13.91
N PRO A 7 6.02 -38.88 12.84
CA PRO A 7 5.74 -38.04 11.67
C PRO A 7 4.63 -37.02 11.95
N LEU A 8 3.67 -37.34 12.82
CA LEU A 8 2.55 -36.45 13.15
C LEU A 8 3.00 -35.29 14.06
N HIS A 9 3.91 -35.56 15.00
CA HIS A 9 4.51 -34.52 15.83
C HIS A 9 5.40 -33.59 15.02
N PHE A 10 6.18 -34.15 14.08
CA PHE A 10 7.01 -33.39 13.16
C PHE A 10 6.18 -32.52 12.20
N LEU A 11 5.08 -33.05 11.65
CA LEU A 11 4.16 -32.28 10.80
C LEU A 11 3.45 -31.16 11.56
N LYS A 12 3.10 -31.39 12.83
CA LYS A 12 2.55 -30.35 13.71
C LYS A 12 3.58 -29.27 14.04
N LEU A 13 4.83 -29.64 14.28
CA LEU A 13 5.91 -28.68 14.49
C LEU A 13 6.17 -27.84 13.23
N ILE A 14 6.19 -28.47 12.06
CA ILE A 14 6.35 -27.77 10.78
C ILE A 14 5.19 -26.80 10.57
N SER A 15 3.95 -27.26 10.74
CA SER A 15 2.75 -26.42 10.60
C SER A 15 2.78 -25.22 11.55
N LEU A 16 3.11 -25.45 12.82
CA LEU A 16 3.25 -24.40 13.82
C LEU A 16 4.38 -23.42 13.46
N PHE A 17 5.52 -23.92 12.99
CA PHE A 17 6.66 -23.10 12.59
C PHE A 17 6.38 -22.30 11.31
N THR A 18 5.63 -22.86 10.35
CA THR A 18 5.17 -22.12 9.16
C THR A 18 4.13 -21.06 9.51
N LEU A 19 3.23 -21.34 10.46
CA LEU A 19 2.24 -20.38 10.93
C LEU A 19 2.92 -19.25 11.69
N LEU A 20 3.90 -19.59 12.54
CA LEU A 20 4.71 -18.63 13.27
C LEU A 20 5.60 -17.81 12.34
N ALA A 21 6.21 -18.42 11.33
CA ALA A 21 6.98 -17.71 10.30
C ALA A 21 6.09 -16.76 9.47
N PHE A 22 4.84 -17.14 9.17
CA PHE A 22 3.86 -16.27 8.51
C PHE A 22 3.44 -15.09 9.39
N LEU A 23 3.36 -15.29 10.70
CA LEU A 23 3.09 -14.21 11.67
C LEU A 23 4.29 -13.27 11.85
N ILE A 24 5.53 -13.74 11.57
CA ILE A 24 6.78 -12.98 11.77
C ILE A 24 7.33 -12.40 10.45
N SER A 25 6.89 -12.88 9.29
CA SER A 25 7.45 -12.46 8.01
C SER A 25 7.01 -11.04 7.62
N GLY A 26 7.94 -10.09 7.81
CA GLY A 26 8.01 -8.81 7.10
C GLY A 26 6.86 -7.86 7.40
N CYS A 27 6.93 -7.13 8.50
CA CYS A 27 6.01 -6.01 8.73
C CYS A 27 6.54 -4.78 7.98
N PHE A 28 6.29 -4.72 6.67
CA PHE A 28 6.32 -3.48 5.91
C PHE A 28 4.93 -2.88 6.00
N ALA A 29 4.81 -1.66 6.51
CA ALA A 29 3.52 -0.99 6.64
C ALA A 29 3.60 0.44 6.09
N PRO A 30 2.52 0.92 5.44
CA PRO A 30 2.44 2.32 5.05
C PRO A 30 2.29 3.19 6.30
N ALA A 31 3.18 4.16 6.47
CA ALA A 31 3.13 5.15 7.54
C ALA A 31 2.76 6.52 6.99
N ILE A 32 1.94 7.26 7.73
CA ILE A 32 1.52 8.61 7.37
C ILE A 32 2.62 9.59 7.79
N VAL A 33 3.12 10.39 6.86
CA VAL A 33 4.08 11.46 7.16
C VAL A 33 3.39 12.83 7.13
N ALA A 34 3.86 13.72 8.00
CA ALA A 34 3.33 15.08 8.07
C ALA A 34 3.68 15.85 6.80
N ASP A 35 2.66 16.25 6.05
CA ASP A 35 2.80 17.12 4.88
C ASP A 35 2.96 18.58 5.31
N ARG A 36 3.94 19.28 4.71
CA ARG A 36 4.31 20.67 5.00
C ARG A 36 3.81 21.66 3.94
N SER A 37 3.01 21.22 2.97
CA SER A 37 2.60 22.01 1.80
C SER A 37 1.77 23.28 2.10
N GLY A 38 1.39 23.56 3.35
CA GLY A 38 0.63 24.77 3.72
C GLY A 38 -0.78 24.86 3.13
N CYS A 39 -1.17 23.85 2.34
CA CYS A 39 -2.42 23.72 1.63
C CYS A 39 -3.29 22.64 2.30
N GLN A 40 -4.61 22.84 2.39
CA GLN A 40 -5.51 21.87 3.03
C GLN A 40 -5.82 20.69 2.11
N LEU A 41 -4.98 19.66 2.19
CA LEU A 41 -5.16 18.37 1.53
C LEU A 41 -5.85 17.35 2.45
N VAL A 42 -6.86 16.66 1.90
CA VAL A 42 -7.57 15.56 2.56
C VAL A 42 -6.67 14.32 2.57
N SER A 43 -6.00 14.06 1.45
CA SER A 43 -5.08 12.95 1.26
C SER A 43 -3.74 13.21 1.94
N LYS A 44 -3.18 12.19 2.59
CA LYS A 44 -1.88 12.27 3.28
C LYS A 44 -0.81 11.54 2.49
N LYS A 45 0.41 12.05 2.57
CA LYS A 45 1.59 11.38 2.03
C LYS A 45 1.93 10.14 2.87
N LEU A 46 2.30 9.07 2.19
CA LEU A 46 2.62 7.77 2.77
C LEU A 46 4.09 7.41 2.49
N GLU A 47 4.72 6.76 3.44
CA GLU A 47 6.07 6.20 3.31
C GLU A 47 6.11 4.75 3.82
N LEU A 48 7.04 3.96 3.28
CA LEU A 48 7.24 2.58 3.69
C LEU A 48 8.15 2.54 4.93
N VAL A 49 7.67 1.94 6.02
CA VAL A 49 8.48 1.69 7.21
C VAL A 49 8.70 0.18 7.37
N HIS A 50 9.92 -0.19 7.76
CA HIS A 50 10.33 -1.56 8.04
C HIS A 50 10.46 -1.78 9.55
N PHE A 51 9.79 -2.80 10.09
CA PHE A 51 9.98 -3.22 11.49
C PHE A 51 11.01 -4.36 11.56
N GLU A 52 12.21 -4.03 12.04
CA GLU A 52 13.42 -4.89 11.94
C GLU A 52 13.51 -6.06 12.94
N LYS A 53 12.47 -6.31 13.76
CA LYS A 53 12.55 -7.18 14.96
C LYS A 53 12.47 -8.70 14.71
N GLY A 54 12.76 -9.20 13.51
CA GLY A 54 12.60 -10.62 13.16
C GLY A 54 13.89 -11.39 12.85
N SER A 55 15.03 -10.71 12.67
CA SER A 55 16.21 -11.32 12.04
C SER A 55 17.12 -12.10 13.02
N GLU A 56 17.20 -11.71 14.30
CA GLU A 56 18.14 -12.33 15.25
C GLU A 56 17.74 -13.77 15.65
N VAL A 57 16.44 -14.06 15.73
CA VAL A 57 15.93 -15.38 16.15
C VAL A 57 16.19 -16.45 15.08
N LEU A 58 16.08 -16.09 13.79
CA LEU A 58 16.35 -17.00 12.68
C LEU A 58 17.84 -17.36 12.58
N MET A 59 18.74 -16.43 12.92
CA MET A 59 20.17 -16.69 12.94
C MET A 59 20.56 -17.66 14.08
N GLN A 60 19.87 -17.60 15.21
CA GLN A 60 20.06 -18.57 16.30
C GLN A 60 19.59 -19.98 15.91
N ILE A 61 18.48 -20.11 15.19
CA ILE A 61 17.98 -21.41 14.70
C ILE A 61 18.93 -21.99 13.63
N ALA A 62 19.54 -21.14 12.79
CA ALA A 62 20.56 -21.56 11.83
C ALA A 62 21.86 -22.06 12.50
N SER A 63 22.16 -21.60 13.72
CA SER A 63 23.34 -22.01 14.48
C SER A 63 23.16 -23.30 15.30
N SER A 64 21.92 -23.74 15.55
CA SER A 64 21.64 -25.02 16.20
C SER A 64 21.50 -26.14 15.16
N ASP A 65 22.63 -26.67 14.71
CA ASP A 65 22.80 -28.04 14.19
C ASP A 65 21.81 -28.54 13.11
N CYS A 66 21.56 -27.74 12.05
CA CYS A 66 20.85 -28.23 10.87
C CYS A 66 21.80 -29.01 9.93
N HIS A 67 22.06 -30.27 10.26
CA HIS A 67 22.89 -31.19 9.46
C HIS A 67 22.19 -31.79 8.21
N HIS A 68 20.91 -31.49 7.98
CA HIS A 68 20.13 -32.05 6.87
C HIS A 68 19.91 -31.02 5.75
N ALA A 69 20.22 -31.41 4.50
CA ALA A 69 20.16 -30.55 3.31
C ALA A 69 18.78 -29.89 3.10
N GLU A 70 17.71 -30.55 3.51
CA GLU A 70 16.33 -30.06 3.44
C GLU A 70 16.14 -28.77 4.26
N CYS A 71 16.72 -28.70 5.46
CA CYS A 71 16.60 -27.53 6.35
C CYS A 71 17.30 -26.31 5.76
N LEU A 72 18.48 -26.54 5.18
CA LEU A 72 19.26 -25.49 4.52
C LEU A 72 18.54 -24.95 3.27
N LEU A 73 17.82 -25.80 2.55
CA LEU A 73 17.03 -25.43 1.38
C LEU A 73 15.79 -24.58 1.75
N PHE A 74 15.08 -24.95 2.82
CA PHE A 74 13.97 -24.14 3.35
C PHE A 74 14.43 -22.80 3.89
N LEU A 75 15.58 -22.74 4.58
CA LEU A 75 16.13 -21.50 5.13
C LEU A 75 16.58 -20.54 4.00
N LEU A 76 17.24 -21.07 2.97
CA LEU A 76 17.77 -20.27 1.86
C LEU A 76 16.69 -19.77 0.90
N ILE A 77 15.66 -20.57 0.63
CA ILE A 77 14.66 -20.25 -0.40
C ILE A 77 13.39 -19.67 0.21
N GLY A 78 12.96 -20.13 1.39
CA GLY A 78 11.70 -19.73 2.01
C GLY A 78 11.73 -18.32 2.61
N LEU A 79 12.80 -17.95 3.31
CA LEU A 79 12.89 -16.66 4.02
C LEU A 79 12.90 -15.42 3.10
N PRO A 80 13.70 -15.36 2.00
CA PRO A 80 13.76 -14.16 1.18
C PRO A 80 12.44 -13.91 0.42
N VAL A 81 11.74 -14.95 -0.02
CA VAL A 81 10.49 -14.84 -0.79
C VAL A 81 9.39 -14.13 0.01
N ILE A 82 9.27 -14.42 1.31
CA ILE A 82 8.19 -13.87 2.12
C ILE A 82 8.44 -12.40 2.51
N SER A 83 9.71 -11.97 2.58
CA SER A 83 10.04 -10.55 2.79
C SER A 83 9.67 -9.68 1.58
N ALA A 84 9.87 -10.21 0.36
CA ALA A 84 9.60 -9.50 -0.88
C ALA A 84 8.10 -9.30 -1.13
N THR A 85 7.25 -10.25 -0.75
CA THR A 85 5.79 -10.15 -0.97
C THR A 85 5.15 -9.05 -0.13
N SER A 86 5.52 -8.92 1.15
CA SER A 86 5.02 -7.85 2.03
C SER A 86 5.46 -6.47 1.54
N PHE A 87 6.70 -6.35 1.07
CA PHE A 87 7.20 -5.12 0.45
C PHE A 87 6.39 -4.73 -0.80
N ILE A 88 6.05 -5.69 -1.66
CA ILE A 88 5.24 -5.43 -2.87
C ILE A 88 3.85 -4.94 -2.49
N VAL A 89 3.18 -5.61 -1.55
CA VAL A 89 1.81 -5.24 -1.14
C VAL A 89 1.81 -3.85 -0.51
N SER A 90 2.63 -3.62 0.51
CA SER A 90 2.67 -2.33 1.19
C SER A 90 3.20 -1.21 0.29
N GLY A 91 4.13 -1.51 -0.63
CA GLY A 91 4.63 -0.55 -1.60
C GLY A 91 3.57 -0.12 -2.60
N SER A 92 2.70 -1.03 -3.03
CA SER A 92 1.58 -0.68 -3.92
C SER A 92 0.61 0.31 -3.27
N ILE A 93 0.33 0.16 -1.97
CA ILE A 93 -0.52 1.07 -1.20
C ILE A 93 0.12 2.46 -1.12
N VAL A 94 1.42 2.53 -0.85
CA VAL A 94 2.17 3.79 -0.80
C VAL A 94 2.15 4.50 -2.16
N VAL A 95 2.38 3.79 -3.26
CA VAL A 95 2.36 4.38 -4.61
C VAL A 95 0.98 4.94 -4.93
N ILE A 96 -0.09 4.17 -4.71
CA ILE A 96 -1.46 4.61 -5.01
C ILE A 96 -1.84 5.81 -4.14
N GLY A 97 -1.60 5.76 -2.82
CA GLY A 97 -1.94 6.87 -1.93
C GLY A 97 -1.14 8.14 -2.22
N ASN A 98 0.15 8.02 -2.56
CA ASN A 98 0.97 9.15 -2.97
C ASN A 98 0.53 9.73 -4.32
N THR A 99 0.02 8.90 -5.23
CA THR A 99 -0.55 9.36 -6.50
C THR A 99 -1.82 10.18 -6.26
N ILE A 100 -2.72 9.70 -5.40
CA ILE A 100 -3.94 10.45 -5.04
C ILE A 100 -3.57 11.78 -4.36
N HIS A 101 -2.58 11.76 -3.46
CA HIS A 101 -2.07 12.96 -2.81
C HIS A 101 -1.52 13.98 -3.82
N TRP A 102 -0.72 13.54 -4.80
CA TRP A 102 -0.20 14.42 -5.86
C TRP A 102 -1.32 15.00 -6.73
N ILE A 103 -2.32 14.19 -7.11
CA ILE A 103 -3.47 14.68 -7.88
C ILE A 103 -4.23 15.76 -7.10
N GLU A 104 -4.46 15.55 -5.80
CA GLU A 104 -5.14 16.52 -4.96
C GLU A 104 -4.32 17.81 -4.81
N GLU A 105 -3.01 17.70 -4.60
CA GLU A 105 -2.09 18.83 -4.52
C GLU A 105 -2.10 19.66 -5.81
N GLN A 106 -2.04 19.00 -6.96
CA GLN A 106 -2.08 19.68 -8.25
C GLN A 106 -3.44 20.34 -8.53
N GLY A 107 -4.53 19.71 -8.12
CA GLY A 107 -5.88 20.24 -8.34
C GLY A 107 -6.29 21.37 -7.40
N LYS A 108 -5.78 21.40 -6.16
CA LYS A 108 -6.18 22.41 -5.16
C LYS A 108 -5.14 23.50 -4.94
N CYS A 109 -3.85 23.15 -5.03
CA CYS A 109 -2.77 24.05 -4.61
C CYS A 109 -2.01 24.62 -5.81
N ASN A 110 -1.90 23.87 -6.93
CA ASN A 110 -1.21 24.31 -8.13
C ASN A 110 -2.18 24.70 -9.26
N ASP A 111 -2.99 25.70 -8.99
CA ASP A 111 -4.16 26.02 -9.80
C ASP A 111 -3.85 26.89 -11.05
N SER A 112 -2.64 27.47 -11.15
CA SER A 112 -2.34 28.49 -12.17
C SER A 112 -2.48 28.01 -13.63
N SER A 113 -2.03 26.79 -13.92
CA SER A 113 -2.10 26.22 -15.27
C SER A 113 -3.44 25.54 -15.56
N THR A 114 -4.03 24.89 -14.56
CA THR A 114 -5.31 24.18 -14.68
C THR A 114 -6.47 25.15 -14.87
N GLN A 115 -6.50 26.25 -14.12
CA GLN A 115 -7.51 27.31 -14.27
C GLN A 115 -7.49 27.91 -15.68
N THR A 116 -6.30 28.05 -16.28
CA THR A 116 -6.17 28.55 -17.66
C THR A 116 -6.83 27.61 -18.68
N ILE A 117 -6.64 26.29 -18.52
CA ILE A 117 -7.23 25.28 -19.41
C ILE A 117 -8.75 25.21 -19.21
N ILE A 118 -9.20 25.19 -17.95
CA ILE A 118 -10.62 25.18 -17.60
C ILE A 118 -11.31 26.42 -18.19
N ASN A 119 -10.72 27.60 -18.03
CA ASN A 119 -11.29 28.84 -18.57
C ASN A 119 -11.36 28.83 -20.10
N LYS A 120 -10.37 28.26 -20.80
CA LYS A 120 -10.43 28.08 -22.27
C LYS A 120 -11.58 27.15 -22.67
N MET A 121 -11.73 26.02 -22.00
CA MET A 121 -12.81 25.07 -22.28
C MET A 121 -14.19 25.67 -22.00
N ILE A 122 -14.35 26.36 -20.87
CA ILE A 122 -15.58 27.07 -20.51
C ILE A 122 -15.93 28.11 -21.57
N ASN A 123 -14.96 28.90 -22.03
CA ASN A 123 -15.18 29.92 -23.05
C ASN A 123 -15.56 29.31 -24.40
N ALA A 124 -14.94 28.19 -24.79
CA ALA A 124 -15.32 27.46 -26.01
C ALA A 124 -16.75 26.89 -25.92
N MET A 125 -17.14 26.31 -24.77
CA MET A 125 -18.51 25.82 -24.58
C MET A 125 -19.53 26.96 -24.56
N LYS A 126 -19.20 28.10 -23.94
CA LYS A 126 -20.04 29.30 -24.00
C LYS A 126 -20.23 29.80 -25.43
N ALA A 127 -19.17 29.76 -26.25
CA ALA A 127 -19.24 30.16 -27.66
C ALA A 127 -20.15 29.24 -28.50
N LEU A 128 -20.27 27.96 -28.12
CA LEU A 128 -21.20 27.00 -28.73
C LEU A 128 -22.62 27.06 -28.14
N GLY A 129 -22.93 28.06 -27.31
CA GLY A 129 -24.24 28.25 -26.68
C GLY A 129 -24.43 27.51 -25.35
N GLY A 130 -23.40 26.88 -24.80
CA GLY A 130 -23.43 26.25 -23.49
C GLY A 130 -23.55 27.27 -22.35
N LYS A 131 -24.32 26.93 -21.31
CA LYS A 131 -24.38 27.68 -20.05
C LYS A 131 -23.57 26.99 -18.97
N THR A 132 -22.87 27.76 -18.16
CA THR A 132 -22.22 27.24 -16.95
C THR A 132 -23.23 27.26 -15.82
N ILE A 133 -23.41 26.14 -15.13
CA ILE A 133 -24.23 26.06 -13.93
C ILE A 133 -23.27 26.06 -12.73
N GLN A 134 -23.25 27.14 -11.96
CA GLN A 134 -22.34 27.27 -10.80
C GLN A 134 -23.01 26.82 -9.50
N SER A 135 -24.35 26.77 -9.46
CA SER A 135 -25.09 26.42 -8.26
C SER A 135 -26.21 25.42 -8.54
N THR A 136 -26.53 24.62 -7.54
CA THR A 136 -27.65 23.67 -7.56
C THR A 136 -28.99 24.36 -7.78
N THR A 137 -29.11 25.64 -7.40
CA THR A 137 -30.32 26.45 -7.67
C THR A 137 -30.47 26.77 -9.15
N GLU A 138 -29.38 27.14 -9.84
CA GLU A 138 -29.35 27.35 -11.29
C GLU A 138 -29.63 26.06 -12.07
N LEU A 139 -29.16 24.92 -11.55
CA LEU A 139 -29.47 23.61 -12.12
C LEU A 139 -30.97 23.31 -12.04
N MET A 140 -31.56 23.52 -10.86
CA MET A 140 -32.98 23.24 -10.62
C MET A 140 -33.90 24.19 -11.39
N THR A 141 -33.51 25.45 -11.59
CA THR A 141 -34.27 26.36 -12.44
C THR A 141 -34.18 25.97 -13.92
N TRP A 142 -33.02 25.51 -14.40
CA TRP A 142 -32.87 24.99 -15.76
C TRP A 142 -33.75 23.76 -16.02
N PHE A 143 -33.77 22.79 -15.10
CA PHE A 143 -34.64 21.60 -15.20
C PHE A 143 -36.13 21.92 -15.20
N LYS A 144 -36.56 23.00 -14.55
CA LYS A 144 -37.96 23.44 -14.54
C LYS A 144 -38.38 24.18 -15.82
N GLN A 145 -37.43 24.60 -16.64
CA GLN A 145 -37.65 25.41 -17.84
C GLN A 145 -37.77 24.57 -19.12
N GLN A 146 -37.50 23.26 -19.01
CA GLN A 146 -37.61 22.24 -20.05
C GLN A 146 -38.92 21.46 -19.90
#